data_AF-A0A9Q6Z963-F1
#
_entry.id   AF-A0A9Q6Z963-F1
#
_cell.length_a   1.000
_cell.length_b   1.000
_cell.length_c   1.000
_cell.angle_alpha   90.00
_cell.angle_beta   90.00
_cell.angle_gamma   90.00
#
_symmetry.space_group_name_H-M   'P 1'
#
loop_
_entity.id
_entity.type
_entity.pdbx_description
1 polymer ?
#
loop_
_entity_poly.entity_id
_entity_poly.type
_entity_poly.pdbx_seq_one_letter_code
_entity_poly.pdbx_strand_id
1 'polypeptide(L)'
;MKKTFLIAGMMLLGSTAMQAQEVQKEESTTILPEVPVAEIVESVVEEAPTMSTEELKAFEQEQKQIERERKAELKKQKEIAKTQKKIQKATEKLNKTKAKYNKENDTFNRDMALGKIAPVQELKIKTKLHKYQTQIANLEFDIKAEEYKYETLTK
;
A
#
# COMPACT_ATOMS: atom_id res chain seq x y z
N MET A 1 16.75 24.65 33.34
CA MET A 1 17.39 24.23 32.08
C MET A 1 16.37 23.36 31.34
N LYS A 2 15.69 23.81 30.27
CA LYS A 2 16.10 23.69 28.84
C LYS A 2 16.63 22.27 28.55
N LYS A 3 16.01 21.41 27.73
CA LYS A 3 15.82 21.46 26.25
C LYS A 3 14.85 20.31 25.84
N THR A 4 13.73 20.53 25.12
CA THR A 4 13.51 20.39 23.65
C THR A 4 13.93 19.01 23.10
N PHE A 5 13.14 18.20 22.37
CA PHE A 5 12.33 18.47 21.17
C PHE A 5 11.30 17.35 20.95
N LEU A 6 10.06 17.70 20.60
CA LEU A 6 9.05 16.80 20.03
C LEU A 6 8.97 17.12 18.54
N ILE A 7 9.35 16.17 17.68
CA ILE A 7 9.39 16.35 16.22
C ILE A 7 7.96 16.34 15.70
N ALA A 8 7.52 17.53 15.30
CA ALA A 8 6.33 17.76 14.50
C ALA A 8 6.55 17.19 13.09
N GLY A 9 5.78 16.16 12.74
CA GLY A 9 5.71 15.59 11.40
C GLY A 9 4.26 15.50 10.95
N MET A 10 3.58 16.64 10.89
CA MET A 10 2.22 16.75 10.36
C MET A 10 2.23 17.72 9.18
N MET A 11 2.62 17.20 8.01
CA MET A 11 2.28 17.82 6.74
C MET A 11 0.84 17.43 6.40
N LEU A 12 -0.09 18.29 6.79
CA LEU A 12 -1.45 18.33 6.25
C LEU A 12 -1.64 19.74 5.70
N LEU A 13 -1.44 19.89 4.39
CA LEU A 13 -1.84 21.09 3.64
C LEU A 13 -2.93 20.69 2.64
N GLY A 14 -4.09 21.34 2.86
CA GLY A 14 -5.30 21.57 2.05
C GLY A 14 -5.55 20.70 0.82
N SER A 15 -6.73 20.16 0.61
CA SER A 15 -7.99 20.88 0.32
C SER A 15 -8.98 19.79 -0.15
N THR A 16 -10.30 19.81 -0.07
CA THR A 16 -11.37 20.77 0.21
C THR A 16 -12.59 19.95 0.67
N ALA A 17 -13.48 20.57 1.44
CA ALA A 17 -14.76 19.99 1.80
C ALA A 17 -15.61 19.72 0.55
N MET A 18 -16.13 18.51 0.40
CA MET A 18 -17.20 18.21 -0.55
C MET A 18 -18.44 17.84 0.27
N GLN A 19 -19.23 18.86 0.57
CA GLN A 19 -20.59 18.72 1.11
C GLN A 19 -21.52 18.21 0.00
N ALA A 20 -22.48 17.41 0.44
CA ALA A 20 -23.48 16.72 -0.36
C ALA A 20 -24.45 17.68 -1.07
N GLN A 21 -24.86 17.25 -2.27
CA GLN A 21 -26.24 17.19 -2.78
C GLN A 21 -27.23 18.29 -2.36
N GLU A 22 -27.67 19.08 -3.35
CA GLU A 22 -29.10 19.11 -3.70
C GLU A 22 -29.33 19.63 -5.13
N VAL A 23 -30.08 18.83 -5.88
CA VAL A 23 -30.64 19.17 -7.19
C VAL A 23 -31.95 19.89 -6.93
N GLN A 24 -32.08 21.15 -7.33
CA GLN A 24 -33.39 21.78 -7.50
C GLN A 24 -33.57 22.19 -8.97
N LYS A 25 -34.47 21.47 -9.62
CA LYS A 25 -35.24 21.92 -10.77
C LYS A 25 -36.27 22.95 -10.29
N GLU A 26 -36.49 23.99 -11.08
CA GLU A 26 -37.77 24.70 -11.33
C GLU A 26 -37.42 25.91 -12.23
N GLU A 27 -37.66 25.84 -13.54
CA GLU A 27 -38.89 26.20 -14.27
C GLU A 27 -39.02 27.70 -14.63
N SER A 28 -39.47 27.92 -15.88
CA SER A 28 -39.97 29.18 -16.46
C SER A 28 -38.90 30.23 -16.84
N THR A 29 -38.84 30.77 -18.06
CA THR A 29 -39.92 31.13 -18.99
C THR A 29 -39.37 31.31 -20.42
N THR A 30 -40.14 30.83 -21.39
CA THR A 30 -40.22 31.20 -22.82
C THR A 30 -39.86 32.68 -23.07
N ILE A 31 -39.09 33.04 -24.11
CA ILE A 31 -39.55 33.62 -25.39
C ILE A 31 -38.39 33.58 -26.42
N LEU A 32 -38.60 32.90 -27.55
CA LEU A 32 -38.09 33.25 -28.90
C LEU A 32 -39.21 34.05 -29.61
N PRO A 33 -39.01 34.84 -30.70
CA PRO A 33 -37.95 34.76 -31.73
C PRO A 33 -37.43 36.12 -32.26
N GLU A 34 -36.35 36.13 -33.08
CA GLU A 34 -36.30 36.75 -34.43
C GLU A 34 -34.88 36.70 -35.02
N VAL A 35 -34.82 36.23 -36.27
CA VAL A 35 -33.64 36.18 -37.15
C VAL A 35 -33.66 37.48 -37.97
N PRO A 36 -32.50 38.04 -38.35
CA PRO A 36 -32.27 38.09 -39.79
C PRO A 36 -30.86 37.68 -40.21
N VAL A 37 -30.86 37.00 -41.34
CA VAL A 37 -29.76 36.46 -42.12
C VAL A 37 -28.80 37.57 -42.54
N ALA A 38 -27.50 37.36 -42.31
CA ALA A 38 -26.42 38.05 -43.01
C ALA A 38 -25.37 37.02 -43.46
N GLU A 39 -25.47 36.66 -44.73
CA GLU A 39 -24.37 36.52 -45.70
C GLU A 39 -22.98 36.05 -45.22
N ILE A 40 -22.72 34.77 -45.50
CA ILE A 40 -21.46 34.13 -45.93
C ILE A 40 -20.18 34.99 -45.89
N VAL A 41 -19.27 34.65 -44.97
CA VAL A 41 -17.81 34.71 -45.21
C VAL A 41 -17.19 33.39 -44.78
N GLU A 42 -16.97 32.56 -45.80
CA GLU A 42 -15.75 31.80 -46.07
C GLU A 42 -14.79 31.45 -44.92
N SER A 43 -14.52 30.14 -44.83
CA SER A 43 -13.30 29.52 -44.30
C SER A 43 -12.94 29.73 -42.83
N VAL A 44 -13.43 28.85 -41.96
CA VAL A 44 -12.53 28.10 -41.06
C VAL A 44 -13.08 26.67 -41.00
N VAL A 45 -12.71 25.86 -41.98
CA VAL A 45 -12.57 24.43 -41.69
C VAL A 45 -11.46 24.42 -40.64
N GLU A 46 -11.83 24.24 -39.37
CA GLU A 46 -10.87 23.82 -38.35
C GLU A 46 -10.26 22.53 -38.89
N GLU A 47 -9.12 22.67 -39.57
CA GLU A 47 -8.25 21.57 -39.91
C GLU A 47 -7.90 20.93 -38.57
N ALA A 48 -8.61 19.86 -38.24
CA ALA A 48 -8.14 18.88 -37.28
C ALA A 48 -6.66 18.65 -37.65
N PRO A 49 -5.70 18.84 -36.73
CA PRO A 49 -4.30 18.69 -37.06
C PRO A 49 -4.12 17.29 -37.61
N THR A 50 -4.00 17.18 -38.93
CA THR A 50 -3.71 15.94 -39.62
C THR A 50 -2.24 15.69 -39.36
N MET A 51 -1.94 15.14 -38.19
CA MET A 51 -0.65 14.54 -37.88
C MET A 51 -0.26 13.73 -39.11
N SER A 52 0.91 14.02 -39.67
CA SER A 52 1.42 13.29 -40.82
C SER A 52 1.46 11.79 -40.49
N THR A 53 1.42 10.92 -41.51
CA THR A 53 1.46 9.47 -41.30
C THR A 53 2.71 9.01 -40.54
N GLU A 54 3.78 9.81 -40.51
CA GLU A 54 4.99 9.55 -39.73
C GLU A 54 4.81 9.95 -38.26
N GLU A 55 4.19 11.10 -37.98
CA GLU A 55 3.85 11.54 -36.62
C GLU A 55 2.83 10.62 -35.95
N LEU A 56 1.85 10.09 -36.69
CA LEU A 56 0.91 9.07 -36.19
C LEU A 56 1.61 7.77 -35.77
N LYS A 57 2.60 7.31 -36.56
CA LYS A 57 3.39 6.11 -36.24
C LYS A 57 4.30 6.36 -35.02
N ALA A 58 4.92 7.52 -34.93
CA ALA A 58 5.75 7.90 -33.78
C ALA A 58 4.90 7.97 -32.49
N PHE A 59 3.73 8.60 -32.55
CA PHE A 59 2.78 8.67 -31.43
C PHE A 59 2.28 7.28 -31.01
N GLU A 60 1.98 6.39 -31.96
CA GLU A 60 1.54 5.02 -31.63
C GLU A 60 2.66 4.21 -30.96
N GLN A 61 3.92 4.40 -31.39
CA GLN A 61 5.07 3.76 -30.75
C GLN A 61 5.30 4.30 -29.32
N GLU A 62 5.18 5.60 -29.12
CA GLU A 62 5.26 6.24 -27.82
C GLU A 62 4.16 5.76 -26.87
N GLN A 63 2.90 5.70 -27.34
CA GLN A 63 1.77 5.14 -26.60
C GLN A 63 2.03 3.68 -26.18
N LYS A 64 2.54 2.84 -27.10
CA LYS A 64 2.90 1.44 -26.80
C LYS A 64 4.01 1.35 -25.77
N GLN A 65 4.96 2.27 -25.77
CA GLN A 65 6.06 2.30 -24.81
C GLN A 65 5.55 2.71 -23.41
N ILE A 66 4.74 3.76 -23.34
CA ILE A 66 4.06 4.20 -22.12
C ILE A 66 3.18 3.08 -21.54
N GLU A 67 2.44 2.35 -22.37
CA GLU A 67 1.60 1.24 -21.91
C GLU A 67 2.44 0.09 -21.32
N ARG A 68 3.56 -0.26 -21.96
CA ARG A 68 4.50 -1.27 -21.45
C ARG A 68 5.10 -0.86 -20.11
N GLU A 69 5.51 0.39 -19.99
CA GLU A 69 6.07 0.95 -18.75
C GLU A 69 5.02 0.96 -17.63
N ARG A 70 3.80 1.43 -17.90
CA ARG A 70 2.68 1.37 -16.93
C ARG A 70 2.38 -0.06 -16.49
N LYS A 71 2.41 -1.03 -17.41
CA LYS A 71 2.18 -2.44 -17.10
C LYS A 71 3.31 -3.03 -16.25
N ALA A 72 4.56 -2.66 -16.51
CA ALA A 72 5.70 -3.06 -15.71
C ALA A 72 5.62 -2.46 -14.29
N GLU A 73 5.31 -1.18 -14.19
CA GLU A 73 5.13 -0.47 -12.93
C GLU A 73 3.99 -1.07 -12.10
N LEU A 74 2.84 -1.35 -12.72
CA LEU A 74 1.74 -2.02 -12.02
C LEU A 74 2.11 -3.42 -11.51
N LYS A 75 2.93 -4.17 -12.26
CA LYS A 75 3.44 -5.47 -11.80
C LYS A 75 4.38 -5.29 -10.59
N LYS A 76 5.29 -4.31 -10.64
CA LYS A 76 6.21 -3.96 -9.56
C LYS A 76 5.42 -3.61 -8.28
N GLN A 77 4.44 -2.71 -8.38
CA GLN A 77 3.56 -2.34 -7.26
C GLN A 77 2.78 -3.52 -6.67
N LYS A 78 2.24 -4.40 -7.52
CA LYS A 78 1.55 -5.62 -7.07
C LYS A 78 2.50 -6.57 -6.32
N GLU A 79 3.75 -6.66 -6.74
CA GLU A 79 4.73 -7.50 -6.06
C GLU A 79 5.16 -6.89 -4.71
N ILE A 80 5.40 -5.59 -4.67
CA ILE A 80 5.68 -4.83 -3.44
C ILE A 80 4.57 -5.06 -2.40
N ALA A 81 3.30 -4.89 -2.80
CA ALA A 81 2.15 -5.09 -1.91
C ALA A 81 2.03 -6.55 -1.40
N LYS A 82 2.33 -7.54 -2.26
CA LYS A 82 2.35 -8.95 -1.86
C LYS A 82 3.45 -9.23 -0.84
N THR A 83 4.65 -8.70 -1.06
CA THR A 83 5.80 -8.87 -0.16
C THR A 83 5.53 -8.22 1.19
N GLN A 84 5.02 -6.99 1.22
CA GLN A 84 4.60 -6.33 2.47
C GLN A 84 3.56 -7.14 3.25
N LYS A 85 2.55 -7.69 2.57
CA LYS A 85 1.53 -8.53 3.21
C LYS A 85 2.11 -9.81 3.81
N LYS A 86 3.12 -10.41 3.16
CA LYS A 86 3.83 -11.58 3.71
C LYS A 86 4.62 -11.21 4.96
N ILE A 87 5.39 -10.12 4.91
CA ILE A 87 6.13 -9.59 6.06
C ILE A 87 5.18 -9.38 7.24
N GLN A 88 4.07 -8.66 7.03
CA GLN A 88 3.09 -8.39 8.09
C GLN A 88 2.54 -9.67 8.72
N LYS A 89 2.15 -10.66 7.90
CA LYS A 89 1.63 -11.95 8.39
C LYS A 89 2.69 -12.75 9.15
N ALA A 90 3.93 -12.76 8.67
CA ALA A 90 5.03 -13.45 9.33
C ALA A 90 5.37 -12.78 10.67
N THR A 91 5.41 -11.44 10.72
CA THR A 91 5.62 -10.66 11.95
C THR A 91 4.49 -10.88 12.96
N GLU A 92 3.24 -10.95 12.53
CA GLU A 92 2.12 -11.25 13.44
C GLU A 92 2.27 -12.67 14.05
N LYS A 93 2.64 -13.66 13.23
CA LYS A 93 2.91 -15.02 13.70
C LYS A 93 4.12 -15.07 14.65
N LEU A 94 5.17 -14.31 14.36
CA LEU A 94 6.35 -14.18 15.20
C LEU A 94 5.96 -13.66 16.58
N ASN A 95 5.21 -12.56 16.64
CA ASN A 95 4.76 -11.96 17.89
C ASN A 95 3.87 -12.90 18.71
N LYS A 96 2.94 -13.61 18.06
CA LYS A 96 2.11 -14.64 18.72
C LYS A 96 2.96 -15.78 19.28
N THR A 97 4.01 -16.20 18.57
CA THR A 97 4.89 -17.29 19.01
C THR A 97 5.80 -16.84 20.15
N LYS A 98 6.36 -15.62 20.09
CA LYS A 98 7.10 -14.99 21.19
C LYS A 98 6.24 -14.87 22.46
N ALA A 99 4.99 -14.46 22.32
CA ALA A 99 4.06 -14.38 23.45
C ALA A 99 3.80 -15.76 24.10
N LYS A 100 3.62 -16.81 23.28
CA LYS A 100 3.47 -18.20 23.78
C LYS A 100 4.73 -18.69 24.48
N TYR A 101 5.90 -18.44 23.90
CA TYR A 101 7.19 -18.77 24.50
C TYR A 101 7.36 -18.08 25.85
N ASN A 102 7.17 -16.76 25.92
CA ASN A 102 7.33 -15.99 27.15
C ASN A 102 6.38 -16.49 28.25
N LYS A 103 5.09 -16.66 27.93
CA LYS A 103 4.11 -17.16 28.91
C LYS A 103 4.51 -18.53 29.49
N GLU A 104 4.96 -19.45 28.64
CA GLU A 104 5.38 -20.77 29.08
C GLU A 104 6.69 -20.70 29.88
N ASN A 105 7.65 -19.88 29.43
CA ASN A 105 8.95 -19.71 30.06
C ASN A 105 8.83 -19.05 31.45
N ASP A 106 7.96 -18.05 31.59
CA ASP A 106 7.71 -17.38 32.87
C ASP A 106 7.05 -18.34 33.87
N THR A 107 6.09 -19.14 33.40
CA THR A 107 5.46 -20.20 34.20
C THR A 107 6.50 -21.23 34.63
N PHE A 108 7.32 -21.70 33.69
CA PHE A 108 8.40 -22.66 33.94
C PHE A 108 9.39 -22.17 34.98
N ASN A 109 9.91 -20.94 34.81
CA ASN A 109 10.89 -20.36 35.72
C ASN A 109 10.31 -20.16 37.12
N ARG A 110 9.06 -19.71 37.23
CA ARG A 110 8.38 -19.58 38.51
C ARG A 110 8.22 -20.94 39.20
N ASP A 111 7.71 -21.94 38.49
CA ASP A 111 7.42 -23.24 39.10
C ASP A 111 8.70 -24.02 39.42
N MET A 112 9.77 -23.84 38.64
CA MET A 112 11.11 -24.34 38.92
C MET A 112 11.73 -23.67 40.15
N ALA A 113 11.63 -22.34 40.27
CA ALA A 113 12.10 -21.62 41.47
C ALA A 113 11.36 -22.02 42.74
N LEU A 114 10.08 -22.41 42.63
CA LEU A 114 9.29 -22.92 43.74
C LEU A 114 9.50 -24.42 44.02
N GLY A 115 10.35 -25.12 43.25
CA GLY A 115 10.57 -26.56 43.40
C GLY A 115 9.33 -27.42 43.06
N LYS A 116 8.36 -26.86 42.31
CA LYS A 116 7.08 -27.50 41.99
C LYS A 116 7.13 -28.38 40.74
N ILE A 117 8.26 -28.41 40.05
CA ILE A 117 8.44 -29.16 38.80
C ILE A 117 9.18 -30.47 39.06
N ALA A 118 8.57 -31.59 38.63
CA ALA A 118 9.25 -32.87 38.57
C ALA A 118 10.20 -32.94 37.35
N PRO A 119 11.30 -33.71 37.40
CA PRO A 119 12.28 -33.78 36.29
C PRO A 119 11.68 -34.12 34.92
N VAL A 120 10.69 -35.02 34.88
CA VAL A 120 10.00 -35.39 33.63
C VAL A 120 9.18 -34.23 33.07
N GLN A 121 8.56 -33.43 33.93
CA GLN A 121 7.80 -32.25 33.50
C GLN A 121 8.76 -31.16 33.01
N GLU A 122 9.89 -30.97 33.68
CA GLU A 122 10.95 -30.05 33.27
C GLU A 122 11.39 -30.32 31.83
N LEU A 123 11.68 -31.59 31.51
CA LEU A 123 12.12 -31.99 30.18
C LEU A 123 11.06 -31.74 29.11
N LYS A 124 9.79 -32.03 29.42
CA LYS A 124 8.65 -31.77 28.51
C LYS A 124 8.50 -30.28 28.22
N ILE A 125 8.58 -29.44 29.25
CA ILE A 125 8.47 -27.99 29.11
C ILE A 125 9.66 -27.44 28.33
N LYS A 126 10.90 -27.85 28.65
CA LYS A 126 12.11 -27.48 27.90
C LYS A 126 12.02 -27.84 26.42
N THR A 127 11.49 -29.03 26.10
CA THR A 127 11.27 -29.44 24.71
C THR A 127 10.27 -28.53 24.00
N LYS A 128 9.18 -28.14 24.68
CA LYS A 128 8.19 -27.21 24.14
C LYS A 128 8.77 -25.81 23.94
N LEU A 129 9.55 -25.31 24.89
CA LEU A 129 10.28 -24.03 24.78
C LEU A 129 11.26 -24.06 23.61
N HIS A 130 12.01 -25.14 23.43
CA HIS A 130 12.92 -25.30 22.30
C HIS A 130 12.18 -25.29 20.96
N LYS A 131 11.03 -25.98 20.85
CA LYS A 131 10.18 -25.92 19.65
C LYS A 131 9.76 -24.49 19.32
N TYR A 132 9.37 -23.70 20.31
CA TYR A 132 9.02 -22.29 20.09
C TYR A 132 10.25 -21.46 19.68
N GLN A 133 11.42 -21.68 20.27
CA GLN A 133 12.65 -21.00 19.86
C GLN A 133 13.00 -21.29 18.39
N THR A 134 12.92 -22.55 17.95
CA THR A 134 13.13 -22.90 16.54
C THR A 134 12.11 -22.22 15.63
N GLN A 135 10.84 -22.19 16.02
CA GLN A 135 9.80 -21.51 15.25
C GLN A 135 10.05 -19.99 15.16
N ILE A 136 10.47 -19.37 16.26
CA ILE A 136 10.83 -17.95 16.30
C ILE A 136 11.99 -17.68 15.34
N ALA A 137 13.07 -18.46 15.40
CA ALA A 137 14.24 -18.31 14.54
C ALA A 137 13.88 -18.45 13.05
N ASN A 138 13.06 -19.45 12.69
CA ASN A 138 12.61 -19.64 11.32
C ASN A 138 11.77 -18.45 10.82
N LEU A 139 10.84 -17.96 11.65
CA LEU A 139 10.02 -16.80 11.29
C LEU A 139 10.86 -15.52 11.16
N GLU A 140 11.87 -15.32 12.00
CA GLU A 140 12.80 -14.18 11.89
C GLU A 140 13.63 -14.25 10.61
N PHE A 141 14.06 -15.45 10.21
CA PHE A 141 14.74 -15.66 8.95
C PHE A 141 13.82 -15.37 7.74
N ASP A 142 12.60 -15.90 7.75
CA ASP A 142 11.61 -15.67 6.68
C ASP A 142 11.27 -14.18 6.51
N ILE A 143 11.12 -13.45 7.63
CA ILE A 143 10.88 -11.99 7.61
C ILE A 143 12.05 -11.28 6.94
N LYS A 144 13.29 -11.57 7.37
CA LYS A 144 14.50 -10.94 6.78
C LYS A 144 14.64 -11.24 5.29
N ALA A 145 14.32 -12.45 4.86
CA ALA A 145 14.36 -12.82 3.44
C ALA A 145 13.35 -12.03 2.62
N GLU A 146 12.12 -11.87 3.11
CA GLU A 146 11.09 -11.07 2.42
C GLU A 146 11.36 -9.55 2.53
N GLU A 147 11.96 -9.06 3.61
CA GLU A 147 12.44 -7.68 3.74
C GLU A 147 13.53 -7.35 2.71
N TYR A 148 14.52 -8.24 2.55
CA TYR A 148 15.52 -8.10 1.50
C TYR A 148 14.88 -8.07 0.11
N LYS A 149 13.91 -8.96 -0.15
CA LYS A 149 13.16 -8.95 -1.41
C LYS A 149 12.41 -7.63 -1.60
N TYR A 150 11.76 -7.11 -0.56
CA TYR A 150 11.09 -5.82 -0.61
C TYR A 150 12.07 -4.69 -0.98
N GLU A 151 13.22 -4.62 -0.32
CA GLU A 151 14.24 -3.61 -0.61
C GLU A 151 14.71 -3.67 -2.07
N THR A 152 14.93 -4.87 -2.62
CA THR A 152 15.33 -5.01 -4.03
C THR A 152 14.24 -4.56 -5.01
N LEU A 153 12.97 -4.70 -4.64
CA LEU A 153 11.85 -4.25 -5.45
C LEU A 153 11.59 -2.74 -5.31
N THR A 154 12.06 -2.09 -4.25
CA THR A 154 11.85 -0.64 -4.04
C THR A 154 13.05 0.22 -4.43
N LYS A 155 14.22 -0.39 -4.65
CA LYS A 155 15.36 0.24 -5.29
C LYS A 155 15.09 0.44 -6.79
#